data_AF-P97017-F1
#
_entry.id   AF-P97017-F1
#
_cell.length_a   1.000
_cell.length_b   1.000
_cell.length_c   1.000
_cell.angle_alpha   90.00
_cell.angle_beta   90.00
_cell.angle_gamma   90.00
#
_symmetry.space_group_name_H-M   'P 1'
#
loop_
_entity.id
_entity.type
_entity.pdbx_description
1 polymer ?
#
loop_
_entity_poly.entity_id
_entity_poly.type
_entity_poly.pdbx_seq_one_letter_code
_entity_poly.pdbx_strand_id
1 'polypeptide(L)' 'IFDGQLEMQNGYLKVRGGLDGFATQTSIEGVFAAGDVADHNYRQAITSAGTGCMAALDAERYLDAQ' A
#
# COMPACT_ATOMS: atom_id res chain seq x y z
N ILE A 1 15.81 0.91 -3.53
CA ILE A 1 15.26 0.44 -4.83
C ILE A 1 14.12 1.33 -5.34
N PHE A 2 13.22 1.81 -4.47
CA PHE A 2 12.12 2.72 -4.83
C PHE A 2 12.40 4.22 -4.57
N ASP A 3 13.60 4.52 -4.07
CA ASP A 3 14.01 5.89 -3.74
C ASP A 3 13.99 6.78 -4.99
N GLY A 4 13.40 7.97 -4.87
CA GLY A 4 13.16 8.89 -5.97
C GLY A 4 12.01 8.52 -6.93
N GLN A 5 11.32 7.39 -6.71
CA GLN A 5 10.17 6.96 -7.55
C GLN A 5 8.85 6.99 -6.77
N LEU A 6 8.87 6.53 -5.51
CA LEU A 6 7.72 6.51 -4.62
C LEU A 6 8.04 7.30 -3.35
N GLU A 7 7.02 7.87 -2.72
CA GLU A 7 7.22 8.53 -1.42
C GLU A 7 7.56 7.48 -0.35
N MET A 8 8.64 7.74 0.39
CA MET A 8 9.17 6.83 1.40
C MET A 8 9.40 7.52 2.73
N GLN A 9 9.33 6.75 3.82
CA GLN A 9 9.75 7.17 5.15
C GLN A 9 10.61 6.09 5.78
N ASN A 10 11.87 6.42 6.09
CA ASN A 10 12.82 5.51 6.73
C ASN A 10 12.96 4.14 6.02
N GLY A 11 12.87 4.12 4.68
CA GLY A 11 12.96 2.90 3.88
C GLY A 11 11.64 2.15 3.67
N TYR A 12 10.52 2.62 4.23
CA TYR A 12 9.19 2.07 4.02
C TYR A 12 8.40 2.92 3.02
N LEU A 13 7.57 2.28 2.20
CA LEU A 13 6.66 2.98 1.29
C LEU A 13 5.56 3.65 2.09
N LYS A 14 5.32 4.94 1.84
CA LYS A 14 4.12 5.60 2.37
C LYS A 14 2.91 5.19 1.56
N VAL A 15 1.84 4.86 2.27
CA VAL A 15 0.52 4.59 1.72
C VAL A 15 -0.47 5.61 2.26
N ARG A 16 -1.58 5.82 1.54
CA ARG A 16 -2.64 6.77 1.93
C ARG A 16 -3.18 6.50 3.34
N GLY A 17 -3.34 5.24 3.71
CA GLY A 17 -3.96 4.83 4.97
C GLY A 17 -5.40 5.33 5.11
N GLY A 18 -5.87 5.45 6.36
CA GLY A 18 -7.21 5.97 6.66
C GLY A 18 -8.35 4.97 6.39
N LEU A 19 -9.58 5.49 6.34
CA LEU A 19 -10.82 4.70 6.25
C LEU A 19 -11.66 5.01 4.99
N ASP A 20 -11.19 5.92 4.13
CA ASP A 20 -11.95 6.46 3.00
C ASP A 20 -11.70 5.70 1.67
N GLY A 21 -11.14 4.49 1.74
CA GLY A 21 -10.78 3.67 0.58
C GLY A 21 -9.41 3.99 -0.01
N PHE A 22 -8.89 3.07 -0.84
CA PHE A 22 -7.55 3.14 -1.42
C PHE A 22 -6.44 3.29 -0.36
N ALA A 23 -6.61 2.59 0.77
CA ALA A 23 -5.72 2.72 1.92
C ALA A 23 -4.29 2.26 1.60
N THR A 24 -4.12 1.39 0.61
CA THR A 24 -2.82 0.84 0.20
C THR A 24 -2.16 1.61 -0.95
N GLN A 25 -2.82 2.64 -1.48
CA GLN A 25 -2.30 3.42 -2.60
C GLN A 25 -1.09 4.24 -2.17
N THR A 26 -0.06 4.23 -3.02
CA THR A 26 1.19 4.99 -2.84
C THR A 26 1.05 6.41 -3.40
N SER A 27 2.17 7.13 -3.51
CA SER A 27 2.21 8.45 -4.15
C SER A 27 1.86 8.45 -5.65
N ILE A 28 1.85 7.29 -6.30
CA ILE A 28 1.46 7.14 -7.72
C ILE A 28 0.13 6.40 -7.78
N GLU A 29 -0.82 6.98 -8.53
CA GLU A 29 -2.12 6.37 -8.78
C GLU A 29 -1.99 5.04 -9.54
N GLY A 30 -2.73 4.01 -9.10
CA GLY A 30 -2.61 2.66 -9.63
C GLY A 30 -1.41 1.86 -9.09
N VAL A 31 -0.58 2.44 -8.22
CA VAL A 31 0.51 1.72 -7.54
C VAL A 31 0.19 1.55 -6.06
N PHE A 32 0.16 0.30 -5.60
CA PHE A 32 -0.24 -0.08 -4.24
C PHE A 32 0.90 -0.80 -3.50
N ALA A 33 0.95 -0.64 -2.18
CA ALA A 33 1.93 -1.29 -1.31
C ALA A 33 1.25 -1.99 -0.13
N ALA A 34 1.71 -3.19 0.21
CA ALA A 34 1.15 -4.02 1.27
C ALA A 34 2.23 -4.82 2.01
N GLY A 35 1.92 -5.17 3.26
CA GLY A 35 2.80 -5.90 4.16
C GLY A 35 3.99 -5.07 4.66
N ASP A 36 5.05 -5.77 5.06
CA ASP A 36 6.20 -5.21 5.77
C ASP A 36 6.88 -4.04 5.03
N VAL A 37 6.76 -3.94 3.70
CA VAL A 37 7.32 -2.81 2.94
C VAL A 37 6.63 -1.47 3.26
N ALA A 38 5.39 -1.50 3.77
CA ALA A 38 4.60 -0.34 4.17
C ALA A 38 4.26 -0.34 5.68
N ASP A 39 4.56 -1.43 6.41
CA ASP A 39 4.32 -1.55 7.85
C ASP A 39 5.64 -1.65 8.63
N HIS A 40 6.07 -0.52 9.21
CA HIS A 40 7.24 -0.49 10.05
C HIS A 40 6.96 -0.88 11.52
N ASN A 41 5.70 -1.10 11.92
CA ASN A 41 5.29 -1.28 13.32
C ASN A 41 4.99 -2.74 13.67
N TYR A 42 4.07 -3.41 12.95
CA TYR A 42 3.56 -4.71 13.38
C TYR A 42 4.33 -5.88 12.78
N ARG A 43 4.55 -5.88 11.47
CA ARG A 43 5.38 -6.88 10.74
C ARG A 43 5.03 -8.32 11.08
N GLN A 44 3.73 -8.62 11.11
CA GLN A 44 3.22 -9.97 11.37
C GLN A 44 2.64 -10.54 10.09
N ALA A 45 2.74 -11.86 9.92
CA ALA A 45 2.17 -12.54 8.76
C ALA A 45 0.68 -12.20 8.55
N ILE A 46 -0.10 -12.08 9.64
CA ILE A 46 -1.52 -11.76 9.57
C ILE A 46 -1.80 -10.29 9.20
N THR A 47 -0.97 -9.34 9.64
CA THR A 47 -1.12 -7.93 9.24
C THR A 47 -0.72 -7.72 7.78
N SER A 48 0.31 -8.45 7.34
CA SER A 48 0.74 -8.48 5.94
C SER A 48 -0.28 -9.14 5.02
N ALA A 49 -0.92 -10.24 5.46
CA ALA A 49 -2.02 -10.84 4.71
C ALA A 49 -3.24 -9.89 4.61
N GLY A 50 -3.59 -9.21 5.70
CA GLY A 50 -4.69 -8.25 5.71
C GLY A 50 -4.47 -7.08 4.76
N THR A 51 -3.29 -6.47 4.81
CA THR A 51 -2.92 -5.39 3.88
C THR A 51 -2.79 -5.87 2.43
N GLY A 52 -2.35 -7.11 2.20
CA GLY A 52 -2.34 -7.72 0.88
C GLY A 52 -3.74 -7.86 0.28
N CYS A 53 -4.72 -8.29 1.07
CA CYS A 53 -6.12 -8.34 0.66
C CYS A 53 -6.66 -6.95 0.30
N MET A 54 -6.36 -5.93 1.11
CA MET A 54 -6.74 -4.55 0.81
C MET A 54 -6.14 -4.05 -0.50
N ALA A 55 -4.86 -4.32 -0.76
CA ALA A 55 -4.21 -3.92 -2.01
C ALA A 55 -4.79 -4.59 -3.24
N ALA A 56 -5.21 -5.86 -3.15
CA ALA A 56 -5.88 -6.55 -4.24
C ALA A 56 -7.23 -5.89 -4.59
N LEU A 57 -8.04 -5.57 -3.58
CA LEU A 57 -9.34 -4.89 -3.76
C LEU A 57 -9.18 -3.44 -4.26
N ASP A 58 -8.16 -2.73 -3.76
CA ASP A 58 -7.84 -1.38 -4.23
C ASP A 58 -7.41 -1.41 -5.71
N ALA A 59 -6.59 -2.40 -6.11
CA ALA A 59 -6.18 -2.58 -7.49
C ALA A 59 -7.34 -2.98 -8.43
N GLU A 60 -8.22 -3.89 -7.98
CA GLU A 60 -9.44 -4.28 -8.71
C GLU A 60 -10.30 -3.05 -9.00
N ARG A 61 -10.62 -2.26 -7.98
CA ARG A 61 -11.43 -1.03 -8.13
C ARG A 61 -10.79 0.00 -9.05
N TYR A 62 -9.47 0.13 -9.02
CA TYR A 62 -8.75 1.04 -9.89
C TYR A 62 -8.86 0.61 -11.35
N LEU A 63 -8.70 -0.68 -11.64
CA LEU A 63 -8.80 -1.23 -12.99
C LEU A 63 -10.22 -1.19 -13.54
N ASP A 64 -11.23 -1.47 -12.71
CA ASP A 64 -12.64 -1.40 -13.10
C ASP A 64 -13.14 0.03 -13.40
N ALA A 65 -12.44 1.04 -12.88
CA ALA A 65 -12.76 2.45 -13.11
C ALA A 65 -12.10 3.05 -14.36
N GLN A 66 -11.30 2.27 -15.10
CA GLN A 66 -10.70 2.67 -16.39
C GLN A 66 -11.67 2.49 -17.56
#